data_AF-A0A8S9K8Z3-F1
#
_entry.id   AF-A0A8S9K8Z3-F1
#
_cell.length_a   1.000
_cell.length_b   1.000
_cell.length_c   1.000
_cell.angle_alpha   90.00
_cell.angle_beta   90.00
_cell.angle_gamma   90.00
#
_symmetry.space_group_name_H-M   'P 1'
#
loop_
_entity.id
_entity.type
_entity.pdbx_description
1 polymer ?
#
loop_
_entity_poly.entity_id
_entity_poly.type
_entity_poly.pdbx_seq_one_letter_code
_entity_poly.pdbx_strand_id
1 'polypeptide(L)'
;MLIRSTWIPKPQEVWKRVVHMFPDDMCSWYNKCGANGLCNRETSPNCKCIDWFEARNKEAWDLNDHTGGCVRKTSLSCSGDGFLRLSRMKLPDISESFVDRRIGLEHCKDKCRKMCNCTAYGNADMYNGGSGCVIWVGELIVLRKNNIAG
;
A
#
# COMPACT_ATOMS: atom_id res chain seq x y z
N MET A 1 -7.28 7.55 -18.73
CA MET A 1 -8.69 8.02 -18.69
C MET A 1 -9.60 6.79 -18.78
N LEU A 2 -10.55 6.64 -17.85
CA LEU A 2 -11.54 5.55 -17.88
C LEU A 2 -12.93 6.17 -18.03
N ILE A 3 -13.76 5.65 -18.94
CA ILE A 3 -15.12 6.14 -19.16
C ILE A 3 -16.10 5.05 -18.72
N ARG A 4 -16.96 5.37 -17.74
CA ARG A 4 -18.10 4.54 -17.35
C ARG A 4 -19.35 5.11 -18.00
N SER A 5 -20.06 4.29 -18.76
CA SER A 5 -21.33 4.67 -19.39
C SER A 5 -22.48 3.89 -18.77
N THR A 6 -23.53 4.58 -18.32
CA THR A 6 -24.76 3.98 -17.80
C THR A 6 -25.92 4.42 -18.68
N TRP A 7 -26.68 3.46 -19.20
CA TRP A 7 -27.91 3.76 -19.94
C TRP A 7 -28.98 4.23 -18.97
N ILE A 8 -29.56 5.40 -19.24
CA ILE A 8 -30.73 5.89 -18.51
C ILE A 8 -31.95 5.65 -19.42
N PRO A 9 -32.85 4.71 -19.05
CA PRO A 9 -34.06 4.44 -19.82
C PRO A 9 -35.04 5.63 -19.75
N LYS A 10 -36.28 5.42 -20.22
CA LYS A 10 -37.29 6.48 -20.26
C LYS A 10 -37.47 7.21 -18.92
N PRO A 11 -37.72 8.53 -18.95
CA PRO A 11 -37.99 9.35 -20.14
C PRO A 11 -36.73 9.91 -20.82
N GLN A 12 -35.53 9.77 -20.26
CA GLN A 12 -34.36 10.45 -20.82
C GLN A 12 -33.81 9.77 -22.09
N GLU A 13 -33.75 8.44 -22.12
CA GLU A 13 -33.18 7.67 -23.26
C GLU A 13 -31.77 8.14 -23.67
N VAL A 14 -30.90 8.35 -22.67
CA VAL A 14 -29.52 8.83 -22.89
C VAL A 14 -28.49 7.96 -22.18
N TRP A 15 -27.29 7.88 -22.76
CA TRP A 15 -26.11 7.37 -22.09
C TRP A 15 -25.51 8.44 -21.18
N LYS A 16 -25.61 8.26 -19.86
CA LYS A 16 -24.86 9.07 -18.91
C LYS A 16 -23.41 8.58 -18.89
N ARG A 17 -22.50 9.42 -19.35
CA ARG A 17 -21.05 9.17 -19.32
C ARG A 17 -20.44 9.82 -18.08
N VAL A 18 -19.67 9.05 -17.33
CA VAL A 18 -18.83 9.54 -16.24
C VAL A 18 -17.39 9.30 -16.64
N VAL A 19 -16.63 10.38 -16.75
CA VAL A 19 -15.20 10.32 -17.07
C VAL A 19 -14.43 10.30 -15.75
N HIS A 20 -13.72 9.20 -15.52
CA HIS A 20 -12.79 9.07 -14.41
C HIS A 20 -11.37 9.39 -14.89
N MET A 21 -10.79 10.45 -14.35
CA MET A 21 -9.40 10.80 -14.56
C MET A 21 -8.53 10.10 -13.53
N PHE A 22 -7.50 9.41 -14.01
CA PHE A 22 -6.49 8.74 -13.18
C PHE A 22 -5.10 9.16 -13.68
N PRO A 23 -4.13 9.42 -12.79
CA PRO A 23 -4.27 9.43 -11.33
C PRO A 23 -5.16 10.58 -10.84
N ASP A 24 -6.09 10.26 -9.93
CA ASP A 24 -7.09 11.20 -9.40
C ASP A 24 -6.51 12.19 -8.38
N ASP A 25 -5.29 11.93 -7.89
CA ASP A 25 -4.42 12.90 -7.22
C ASP A 25 -2.95 12.43 -7.11
N MET A 26 -2.15 13.19 -6.35
CA MET A 26 -0.73 12.98 -6.09
C MET A 26 -0.38 11.56 -5.61
N CYS A 27 -1.18 10.92 -4.74
CA CYS A 27 -0.92 9.57 -4.24
C CYS A 27 -1.51 8.45 -5.14
N SER A 28 -2.15 8.80 -6.25
CA SER A 28 -2.49 7.84 -7.30
C SER A 28 -1.38 7.66 -8.33
N TRP A 29 -0.35 8.51 -8.32
CA TRP A 29 0.85 8.26 -9.11
C TRP A 29 1.56 7.01 -8.60
N TYR A 30 1.95 6.15 -9.54
CA TYR A 30 2.66 4.92 -9.22
C TYR A 30 3.95 5.23 -8.47
N ASN A 31 4.14 4.59 -7.32
CA ASN A 31 5.34 4.68 -6.49
C ASN A 31 5.80 6.12 -6.13
N LYS A 32 4.85 7.06 -5.92
CA LYS A 32 5.14 8.49 -5.66
C LYS A 32 6.16 8.75 -4.53
N CYS A 33 6.14 7.94 -3.47
CA CYS A 33 6.99 8.14 -2.29
C CYS A 33 8.20 7.19 -2.23
N GLY A 34 8.45 6.43 -3.31
CA GLY A 34 9.51 5.43 -3.35
C GLY A 34 9.25 4.22 -2.45
N ALA A 35 10.25 3.33 -2.42
CA ALA A 35 10.25 2.12 -1.60
C ALA A 35 10.11 2.44 -0.10
N ASN A 36 9.26 1.70 0.61
CA ASN A 36 8.97 1.87 2.04
C ASN A 36 8.49 3.29 2.43
N GLY A 37 8.13 4.13 1.45
CA GLY A 37 7.55 5.45 1.65
C GLY A 37 6.03 5.38 1.57
N LEU A 38 5.36 5.95 2.57
CA LEU A 38 3.91 6.01 2.67
C LEU A 38 3.39 7.32 2.09
N CYS A 39 2.51 7.23 1.09
CA CYS A 39 1.77 8.39 0.59
C CYS A 39 0.46 8.60 1.37
N ASN A 40 0.27 9.79 1.91
CA ASN A 40 -0.98 10.24 2.49
C ASN A 40 -1.41 11.59 1.88
N ARG A 41 -2.59 11.61 1.27
CA ARG A 41 -3.20 12.79 0.62
C ARG A 41 -3.51 13.90 1.62
N GLU A 42 -3.75 13.54 2.89
CA GLU A 42 -4.14 14.47 3.96
C GLU A 42 -2.94 15.12 4.67
N THR A 43 -1.70 14.71 4.39
CA THR A 43 -0.51 15.29 5.04
C THR A 43 0.28 16.18 4.08
N SER A 44 0.91 17.21 4.63
CA SER A 44 1.93 18.02 3.95
C SER A 44 3.24 17.91 4.74
N PRO A 45 4.33 17.35 4.16
CA PRO A 45 4.40 16.72 2.83
C PRO A 45 3.56 15.43 2.75
N ASN A 46 3.16 15.06 1.53
CA ASN A 46 2.33 13.86 1.28
C ASN A 46 3.10 12.55 1.50
N CYS A 47 4.41 12.57 1.40
CA CYS A 47 5.26 11.40 1.61
C CYS A 47 5.89 11.43 2.99
N LYS A 48 5.80 10.29 3.69
CA LYS A 48 6.51 10.04 4.95
C LYS A 48 7.09 8.63 4.92
N CYS A 49 8.24 8.43 5.54
CA CYS A 49 8.69 7.07 5.80
C CYS A 49 7.74 6.39 6.79
N ILE A 50 7.57 5.07 6.65
CA ILE A 50 6.89 4.25 7.65
C ILE A 50 7.61 4.43 9.00
N ASP A 51 6.90 4.33 10.12
CA ASP A 51 7.54 4.40 11.43
C ASP A 51 8.66 3.34 11.53
N TRP A 52 9.78 3.75 12.14
CA TRP A 52 11.04 2.97 12.21
C TRP A 52 11.86 2.90 10.91
N PHE A 53 11.46 3.65 9.88
CA PHE A 53 12.24 3.91 8.68
C PHE A 53 12.67 5.38 8.62
N GLU A 54 13.70 5.65 7.83
CA GLU A 54 14.20 6.99 7.52
C GLU A 54 14.54 7.13 6.04
N ALA A 55 14.62 8.37 5.56
CA ALA A 55 14.91 8.65 4.17
C ALA A 55 16.30 8.11 3.80
N ARG A 56 16.40 7.42 2.65
CA ARG A 56 17.69 6.92 2.16
C ARG A 56 18.68 8.05 1.84
N ASN A 57 18.16 9.16 1.33
CA ASN A 57 18.90 10.39 1.05
C ASN A 57 18.12 11.54 1.69
N LYS A 58 18.68 12.13 2.74
CA LYS A 58 17.99 13.15 3.53
C LYS A 58 17.93 14.48 2.78
N GLU A 59 19.02 14.84 2.10
CA GLU A 59 19.13 16.08 1.32
C GLU A 59 18.09 16.12 0.20
N ALA A 60 17.91 15.02 -0.53
CA ALA A 60 16.88 14.87 -1.55
C ALA A 60 15.47 14.94 -0.93
N TRP A 61 15.27 14.26 0.21
CA TRP A 61 13.98 14.24 0.89
C TRP A 61 13.53 15.62 1.37
N ASP A 62 14.46 16.42 1.91
CA ASP A 62 14.24 17.79 2.35
C ASP A 62 13.92 18.73 1.18
N LEU A 63 14.31 18.36 -0.05
CA LEU A 63 13.96 19.03 -1.31
C LEU A 63 12.68 18.47 -1.98
N ASN A 64 11.88 17.65 -1.27
CA ASN A 64 10.70 16.94 -1.77
C ASN A 64 10.97 15.92 -2.90
N ASP A 65 12.21 15.45 -3.04
CA ASP A 65 12.53 14.29 -3.87
C ASP A 65 12.50 13.01 -3.01
N HIS A 66 11.41 12.26 -3.16
CA HIS A 66 11.17 11.02 -2.42
C HIS A 66 11.49 9.76 -3.24
N THR A 67 12.08 9.89 -4.43
CA THR A 67 12.32 8.76 -5.34
C THR A 67 13.27 7.72 -4.76
N GLY A 68 14.21 8.16 -3.90
CA GLY A 68 15.15 7.28 -3.19
C GLY A 68 14.51 6.40 -2.11
N GLY A 69 13.26 6.68 -1.71
CA GLY A 69 12.53 5.91 -0.71
C GLY A 69 13.14 5.95 0.70
N CYS A 70 12.78 4.96 1.50
CA CYS A 70 13.13 4.85 2.90
C CYS A 70 13.82 3.51 3.22
N VAL A 71 14.71 3.54 4.20
CA VAL A 71 15.44 2.39 4.75
C VAL A 71 15.13 2.23 6.23
N ARG A 72 15.27 1.00 6.76
CA ARG A 72 15.07 0.75 8.19
C ARG A 72 16.14 1.45 9.00
N LYS A 73 15.75 2.05 10.13
CA LYS A 73 16.69 2.64 11.10
C LYS A 73 17.55 1.58 11.81
N THR A 74 17.02 0.37 11.95
CA THR A 74 17.66 -0.74 12.66
C THR A 74 17.61 -2.00 11.79
N SER A 75 18.74 -2.71 11.73
CA SER A 75 18.84 -4.01 11.06
C SER A 75 17.95 -5.04 11.74
N LEU A 76 17.38 -5.94 10.93
CA LEU A 76 16.55 -7.04 11.39
C LEU A 76 17.40 -8.21 11.90
N SER A 77 16.89 -8.91 12.90
CA SER A 77 17.54 -10.09 13.49
C SER A 77 16.94 -11.42 13.02
N CYS A 78 15.83 -11.35 12.28
CA CYS A 78 14.90 -12.44 11.95
C CYS A 78 14.23 -13.05 13.20
N SER A 79 15.02 -13.46 14.19
CA SER A 79 14.54 -14.05 15.44
C SER A 79 14.29 -12.97 16.50
N GLY A 80 13.02 -12.62 16.71
CA GLY A 80 12.61 -11.62 17.71
C GLY A 80 12.08 -10.32 17.10
N ASP A 81 12.08 -10.21 15.78
CA ASP A 81 11.55 -9.03 15.10
C ASP A 81 10.03 -8.87 15.30
N GLY A 82 9.61 -7.60 15.37
CA GLY A 82 8.22 -7.19 15.50
C GLY A 82 7.60 -6.72 14.19
N PHE A 83 6.28 -6.51 14.20
CA PHE A 83 5.54 -5.92 13.10
C PHE A 83 4.84 -4.64 13.52
N LEU A 84 4.93 -3.62 12.68
CA LEU A 84 4.12 -2.42 12.78
C LEU A 84 2.77 -2.66 12.10
N ARG A 85 1.67 -2.44 12.82
CA ARG A 85 0.33 -2.52 12.23
C ARG A 85 -0.01 -1.25 11.46
N LEU A 86 -0.03 -1.33 10.14
CA LEU A 86 -0.56 -0.25 9.29
C LEU A 86 -2.06 -0.45 9.03
N SER A 87 -2.86 0.56 9.35
CA SER A 87 -4.33 0.53 9.20
C SER A 87 -4.80 1.46 8.09
N ARG A 88 -5.94 1.16 7.46
CA ARG A 88 -6.53 1.94 6.35
C ARG A 88 -5.53 2.14 5.20
N MET A 89 -5.01 1.03 4.71
CA MET A 89 -4.01 1.00 3.65
C MET A 89 -4.62 0.43 2.38
N LYS A 90 -4.24 0.96 1.23
CA LYS A 90 -4.30 0.16 0.00
C LYS A 90 -3.15 -0.84 0.08
N LEU A 91 -3.38 -2.09 -0.34
CA LEU A 91 -2.33 -3.10 -0.37
C LEU A 91 -1.16 -2.61 -1.25
N PRO A 92 0.09 -2.86 -0.83
CA PRO A 92 1.25 -2.65 -1.68
C PRO A 92 1.16 -3.50 -2.95
N ASP A 93 2.03 -3.19 -3.91
CA ASP A 93 2.18 -4.01 -5.11
C ASP A 93 2.48 -5.47 -4.74
N ILE A 94 1.91 -6.41 -5.48
CA ILE A 94 1.96 -7.85 -5.17
C ILE A 94 2.95 -8.62 -6.06
N SER A 95 3.75 -7.94 -6.88
CA SER A 95 4.76 -8.57 -7.75
C SER A 95 5.72 -9.48 -6.98
N GLU A 96 6.23 -9.01 -5.85
CA GLU A 96 7.14 -9.74 -4.95
C GLU A 96 6.38 -10.25 -3.71
N SER A 97 5.35 -11.07 -3.93
CA SER A 97 4.52 -11.59 -2.83
C SER A 97 4.05 -13.04 -3.01
N PHE A 98 3.76 -13.69 -1.89
CA PHE A 98 3.15 -15.02 -1.81
C PHE A 98 1.73 -14.91 -1.28
N VAL A 99 0.77 -15.54 -1.96
CA VAL A 99 -0.64 -15.52 -1.56
C VAL A 99 -1.12 -16.94 -1.21
N ASP A 100 -1.71 -17.10 -0.01
CA ASP A 100 -2.41 -18.32 0.38
C ASP A 100 -3.78 -17.96 0.98
N ARG A 101 -4.85 -18.25 0.23
CA ARG A 101 -6.22 -17.90 0.64
C ARG A 101 -6.80 -18.83 1.71
N ARG A 102 -6.13 -19.93 2.04
CA ARG A 102 -6.64 -20.96 2.95
C ARG A 102 -6.33 -20.67 4.41
N ILE A 103 -5.33 -19.83 4.68
CA ILE A 103 -4.86 -19.54 6.02
C ILE A 103 -5.30 -18.14 6.47
N GLY A 104 -5.58 -17.98 7.76
CA GLY A 104 -5.93 -16.70 8.37
C GLY A 104 -4.72 -15.87 8.78
N LEU A 105 -4.99 -14.65 9.25
CA LEU A 105 -3.97 -13.64 9.57
C LEU A 105 -2.93 -14.07 10.62
N GLU A 106 -3.34 -14.81 11.66
CA GLU A 106 -2.41 -15.31 12.69
C GLU A 106 -1.41 -16.32 12.11
N HIS A 107 -1.88 -17.28 11.30
CA HIS A 107 -0.99 -18.22 10.62
C HIS A 107 -0.10 -17.51 9.59
N CYS A 108 -0.62 -16.45 8.95
CA CYS A 108 0.14 -15.60 8.04
C CYS A 108 1.32 -14.92 8.76
N LYS A 109 1.06 -14.36 9.95
CA LYS A 109 2.08 -13.75 10.82
C LYS A 109 3.17 -14.76 11.19
N ASP A 110 2.79 -15.95 11.63
CA ASP A 110 3.74 -16.99 12.02
C ASP A 110 4.57 -17.49 10.83
N LYS A 111 3.95 -17.62 9.65
CA LYS A 111 4.66 -17.99 8.42
C LYS A 111 5.67 -16.92 8.02
N CYS A 112 5.28 -15.64 8.08
CA CYS A 112 6.18 -14.52 7.83
C CYS A 112 7.35 -14.48 8.82
N ARG A 113 7.11 -14.69 10.13
CA ARG A 113 8.17 -14.76 11.16
C ARG A 113 9.21 -15.84 10.90
N LYS A 114 8.80 -16.97 10.33
CA LYS A 114 9.70 -18.09 10.00
C LYS A 114 10.48 -17.86 8.69
N MET A 115 10.14 -16.81 7.95
CA MET A 115 10.70 -16.51 6.63
C MET A 115 11.52 -15.21 6.75
N CYS A 116 12.84 -15.31 6.93
CA CYS A 116 13.69 -14.15 7.26
C CYS A 116 13.72 -13.02 6.20
N ASN A 117 13.29 -13.31 4.98
CA ASN A 117 13.14 -12.32 3.91
C ASN A 117 11.74 -11.67 3.87
N CYS A 118 10.81 -12.09 4.74
CA CYS A 118 9.50 -11.47 4.85
C CYS A 118 9.61 -10.05 5.37
N THR A 119 8.95 -9.10 4.70
CA THR A 119 8.97 -7.69 5.09
C THR A 119 7.61 -7.18 5.55
N ALA A 120 6.52 -7.78 5.08
CA ALA A 120 5.17 -7.52 5.54
C ALA A 120 4.24 -8.70 5.30
N TYR A 121 3.10 -8.69 5.99
CA TYR A 121 2.01 -9.62 5.74
C TYR A 121 0.65 -8.94 5.93
N GLY A 122 -0.41 -9.53 5.38
CA GLY A 122 -1.76 -9.01 5.51
C GLY A 122 -2.82 -10.00 5.02
N ASN A 123 -4.08 -9.63 5.15
CA ASN A 123 -5.17 -10.41 4.55
C ASN A 123 -5.17 -10.22 3.04
N ALA A 124 -5.39 -11.31 2.30
CA ALA A 124 -5.49 -11.28 0.84
C ALA A 124 -6.84 -10.70 0.38
N ASP A 125 -7.88 -10.86 1.20
CA ASP A 125 -9.21 -10.29 1.04
C ASP A 125 -9.55 -9.49 2.30
N MET A 126 -10.07 -8.27 2.14
CA MET A 126 -10.44 -7.38 3.26
C MET A 126 -11.93 -7.44 3.61
N TYR A 127 -12.76 -8.13 2.81
CA TYR A 127 -14.20 -8.25 3.08
C TYR A 127 -14.48 -9.11 4.31
N ASN A 128 -15.60 -8.85 4.99
CA ASN A 128 -16.13 -9.66 6.09
C ASN A 128 -15.12 -9.96 7.23
N GLY A 129 -14.35 -8.95 7.66
CA GLY A 129 -13.35 -9.11 8.72
C GLY A 129 -11.98 -9.61 8.21
N GLY A 130 -11.88 -9.89 6.91
CA GLY A 130 -10.66 -10.21 6.20
C GLY A 130 -10.33 -11.71 6.22
N SER A 131 -9.81 -12.21 5.10
CA SER A 131 -9.43 -13.61 4.94
C SER A 131 -8.23 -13.80 4.03
N GLY A 132 -7.66 -14.99 4.08
CA GLY A 132 -6.44 -15.33 3.34
C GLY A 132 -5.20 -14.62 3.87
N CYS A 133 -4.08 -14.90 3.23
CA CYS A 133 -2.77 -14.40 3.58
C CYS A 133 -2.04 -13.93 2.33
N VAL A 134 -1.43 -12.76 2.44
CA VAL A 134 -0.42 -12.27 1.50
C VAL A 134 0.82 -11.91 2.30
N ILE A 135 1.98 -12.36 1.82
CA ILE A 135 3.30 -12.13 2.40
C ILE A 135 4.16 -11.45 1.36
N TRP A 136 4.72 -10.29 1.68
CA TRP A 136 5.67 -9.58 0.83
C TRP A 136 7.11 -9.90 1.21
N VAL A 137 7.97 -9.92 0.20
CA VAL A 137 9.42 -9.98 0.34
C VAL A 137 10.06 -8.76 -0.30
N GLY A 138 11.19 -8.31 0.25
CA GLY A 138 11.87 -7.11 -0.25
C GLY A 138 11.14 -5.80 0.07
N GLU A 139 11.37 -4.78 -0.75
CA GLU A 139 10.87 -3.43 -0.48
C GLU A 139 9.37 -3.29 -0.77
N LEU A 140 8.67 -2.57 0.11
CA LEU A 140 7.25 -2.31 -0.09
C LEU A 140 7.07 -1.09 -1.02
N ILE A 141 6.49 -1.31 -2.19
CA ILE A 141 6.24 -0.25 -3.17
C ILE A 141 4.74 0.08 -3.25
N VAL A 142 4.43 1.30 -3.69
CA VAL A 142 3.04 1.78 -3.89
C VAL A 142 2.22 1.81 -2.58
N LEU A 143 2.88 2.03 -1.43
CA LEU A 143 2.20 2.20 -0.16
C LEU A 143 1.44 3.53 -0.11
N ARG A 144 0.12 3.45 0.09
CA ARG A 144 -0.72 4.64 0.29
C ARG A 144 -1.82 4.41 1.31
N LYS A 145 -2.15 5.46 2.04
CA LYS A 145 -3.35 5.51 2.89
C LYS A 145 -4.60 5.49 2.01
N ASN A 146 -5.59 4.71 2.43
CA ASN A 146 -6.92 4.73 1.88
C ASN A 146 -7.81 5.58 2.80
N ASN A 147 -8.19 6.77 2.33
CA ASN A 147 -9.00 7.72 3.10
C ASN A 147 -10.50 7.56 2.83
N ILE A 148 -10.88 6.57 2.01
CA ILE A 148 -12.28 6.15 1.88
C ILE A 148 -12.60 5.31 3.11
N ALA A 149 -13.42 5.87 4.02
CA ALA A 149 -14.06 5.08 5.06
C ALA A 149 -14.91 4.01 4.37
N GLY A 150 -14.59 2.74 4.63
CA GLY A 150 -15.46 1.62 4.28
C GLY A 150 -16.73 1.66 5.11
#